data_AF-A0A8S3IH24-F1
#
_entry.id   AF-A0A8S3IH24-F1
#
_cell.length_a   1.000
_cell.length_b   1.000
_cell.length_c   1.000
_cell.angle_alpha   90.00
_cell.angle_beta   90.00
_cell.angle_gamma   90.00
#
_symmetry.space_group_name_H-M   'P 1'
#
loop_
_entity.id
_entity.type
_entity.pdbx_description
1 polymer ?
#
loop_
_entity_poly.entity_id
_entity_poly.type
_entity_poly.pdbx_seq_one_letter_code
_entity_poly.pdbx_strand_id
1 'polypeptide(L)'
;FCLVELNILLFAIEVCEENGQRRLAINPDRTSQYYRIAKRTRGFFLAGSSEEASRARYYCRHCHCEQKPESIRKCSHYRME
;
A
#
# COMPACT_ATOMS: atom_id res chain seq x y z
N PHE A 1 -4.25 6.92 -5.99
CA PHE A 1 -3.19 7.06 -4.97
C PHE A 1 -1.89 6.41 -5.43
N CYS A 2 -1.63 5.11 -5.25
CA CYS A 2 -0.29 4.50 -5.48
C CYS A 2 0.41 4.90 -6.79
N LEU A 3 -0.27 4.78 -7.94
CA LEU A 3 0.34 5.11 -9.22
C LEU A 3 0.67 6.60 -9.36
N VAL A 4 -0.22 7.47 -8.90
CA VAL A 4 -0.13 8.93 -9.10
C VAL A 4 0.78 9.58 -8.05
N GLU A 5 0.61 9.20 -6.79
CA GLU A 5 1.26 9.84 -5.63
C GLU A 5 2.59 9.18 -5.24
N LEU A 6 2.76 7.90 -5.55
CA LEU A 6 3.93 7.12 -5.14
C LEU A 6 4.72 6.56 -6.32
N ASN A 7 4.26 6.73 -7.57
CA ASN A 7 4.86 6.14 -8.77
C ASN A 7 5.13 4.62 -8.64
N ILE A 8 4.18 3.88 -8.07
CA ILE A 8 4.21 2.41 -7.97
C ILE A 8 2.81 1.84 -8.25
N LEU A 9 2.74 0.69 -8.92
CA LEU A 9 1.47 0.09 -9.32
C LEU A 9 1.05 -1.02 -8.35
N LEU A 10 0.05 -0.76 -7.51
CA LEU A 10 -0.62 -1.80 -6.72
C LEU A 10 -1.53 -2.63 -7.64
N PHE A 11 -1.27 -3.93 -7.77
CA PHE A 11 -2.07 -4.81 -8.63
C PHE A 11 -2.79 -5.94 -7.89
N ALA A 12 -2.40 -6.24 -6.64
CA ALA A 12 -3.09 -7.22 -5.81
C ALA A 12 -2.98 -6.90 -4.32
N ILE A 13 -3.89 -7.46 -3.53
CA ILE A 13 -3.87 -7.41 -2.07
C ILE A 13 -4.09 -8.81 -1.49
N GLU A 14 -3.51 -9.06 -0.32
CA GLU A 14 -3.82 -10.25 0.48
C GLU A 14 -5.09 -9.98 1.31
N VAL A 15 -6.07 -10.87 1.18
CA VAL A 15 -7.31 -10.87 1.97
C VAL A 15 -7.26 -12.06 2.92
N CYS A 16 -7.55 -11.83 4.19
CA CYS A 16 -7.72 -12.88 5.18
C CYS A 16 -9.22 -13.15 5.36
N GLU A 17 -9.64 -14.37 5.06
CA GLU A 17 -11.00 -14.84 5.33
C GLU A 17 -11.20 -15.16 6.82
N GLU A 18 -12.45 -15.27 7.27
CA GLU A 18 -12.81 -15.56 8.66
C GLU A 18 -12.27 -16.91 9.16
N ASN A 19 -12.13 -17.88 8.26
CA ASN A 19 -11.54 -19.19 8.50
C ASN A 19 -10.00 -19.15 8.59
N GLY A 20 -9.38 -17.97 8.49
CA GLY A 20 -7.92 -17.76 8.51
C GLY A 20 -7.22 -18.03 7.17
N GLN A 21 -7.94 -18.44 6.12
CA GLN A 21 -7.36 -18.61 4.80
C GLN A 21 -6.96 -17.26 4.21
N ARG A 22 -5.79 -17.25 3.56
CA ARG A 22 -5.26 -16.06 2.88
C ARG A 22 -5.40 -16.24 1.39
N ARG A 23 -5.99 -15.26 0.71
CA ARG A 23 -6.19 -15.27 -0.74
C ARG A 23 -5.60 -14.02 -1.34
N LEU A 24 -4.96 -14.19 -2.49
CA LEU A 24 -4.45 -13.08 -3.30
C LEU A 24 -5.59 -12.58 -4.21
N ALA A 25 -6.10 -11.39 -3.92
CA ALA A 25 -7.08 -10.74 -4.77
C ALA A 25 -6.36 -9.86 -5.79
N ILE A 26 -6.35 -10.27 -7.06
CA ILE A 26 -5.75 -9.53 -8.17
C ILE A 26 -6.79 -8.57 -8.73
N ASN A 27 -6.44 -7.27 -8.76
CA ASN A 27 -7.31 -6.17 -9.20
C ASN A 27 -8.78 -6.33 -8.74
N PRO A 28 -9.03 -6.46 -7.42
CA PRO A 28 -10.38 -6.62 -6.92
C PRO A 28 -11.26 -5.42 -7.26
N ASP A 29 -12.57 -5.66 -7.30
CA ASP A 29 -13.53 -4.56 -7.42
C ASP A 29 -13.40 -3.60 -6.23
N ARG A 30 -13.23 -2.31 -6.55
CA ARG A 30 -13.06 -1.22 -5.58
C ARG A 30 -14.34 -0.88 -4.84
N THR A 31 -15.51 -1.25 -5.37
CA THR A 31 -16.81 -0.93 -4.74
C THR A 31 -17.21 -1.93 -3.66
N SER A 32 -16.69 -3.15 -3.74
CA SER A 32 -16.97 -4.20 -2.77
C SER A 32 -16.34 -3.91 -1.40
N GLN A 33 -17.16 -3.97 -0.35
CA GLN A 33 -16.69 -3.80 1.03
C GLN A 33 -15.71 -4.90 1.47
N TYR A 34 -15.78 -6.08 0.85
CA TYR A 34 -14.94 -7.23 1.18
C TYR A 34 -13.45 -6.98 0.87
N TYR A 35 -13.14 -6.14 -0.13
CA TYR A 35 -11.76 -5.85 -0.55
C TYR A 35 -11.19 -4.55 0.02
N ARG A 36 -11.82 -3.99 1.07
CA ARG A 36 -11.31 -2.77 1.72
C ARG A 36 -9.94 -3.04 2.34
N ILE A 37 -9.00 -2.12 2.11
CA ILE A 37 -7.68 -2.15 2.72
C ILE A 37 -7.84 -1.91 4.23
N ALA A 38 -7.51 -2.93 5.02
CA ALA A 38 -7.48 -2.86 6.48
C ALA A 38 -6.06 -2.51 6.96
N LYS A 39 -5.91 -2.24 8.27
CA LYS A 39 -4.58 -2.18 8.88
C LYS A 39 -3.85 -3.51 8.62
N ARG A 40 -2.56 -3.43 8.30
CA ARG A 40 -1.69 -4.59 7.99
C ARG A 40 -2.05 -5.40 6.75
N THR A 41 -2.93 -4.92 5.86
CA THR A 41 -3.13 -5.56 4.55
C THR A 41 -1.83 -5.56 3.76
N ARG A 42 -1.42 -6.72 3.25
CA ARG A 42 -0.25 -6.84 2.36
C ARG A 42 -0.65 -6.49 0.94
N GLY A 43 0.00 -5.49 0.36
CA GLY A 43 -0.16 -5.12 -1.04
C GLY A 43 0.99 -5.66 -1.90
N PHE A 44 0.68 -5.97 -3.16
CA PHE A 44 1.65 -6.41 -4.16
C PHE A 44 1.79 -5.35 -5.24
N PHE A 45 3.03 -4.93 -5.48
CA PHE A 45 3.34 -3.77 -6.30
C PHE A 45 4.27 -4.14 -7.46
N LEU A 46 4.08 -3.48 -8.60
CA LEU A 46 5.10 -3.36 -9.64
C LEU A 46 5.83 -2.03 -9.43
N ALA A 47 7.15 -2.09 -9.33
CA ALA A 47 8.05 -0.97 -9.09
C ALA A 47 9.42 -1.28 -9.73
N GLY A 48 10.24 -0.26 -9.98
CA GLY A 48 11.59 -0.44 -10.52
C GLY A 48 12.58 -1.02 -9.51
N SER A 49 12.32 -0.84 -8.22
CA SER A 49 13.15 -1.36 -7.14
C SER A 49 12.38 -1.62 -5.84
N SER A 50 13.03 -2.29 -4.88
CA SER A 50 12.44 -2.57 -3.56
C SER A 50 12.26 -1.30 -2.71
N GLU A 51 13.14 -0.32 -2.92
CA GLU A 51 13.12 0.99 -2.28
C GLU A 51 11.91 1.80 -2.76
N GLU A 52 11.63 1.75 -4.07
CA GLU A 52 10.44 2.37 -4.64
C GLU A 52 9.15 1.78 -4.09
N ALA A 53 9.07 0.44 -3.97
CA ALA A 53 7.92 -0.24 -3.37
C ALA A 53 7.76 0.12 -1.87
N SER A 54 8.86 0.32 -1.16
CA SER A 54 8.86 0.68 0.27
C SER A 54 8.21 2.04 0.56
N ARG A 55 8.04 2.92 -0.45
CA ARG A 55 7.30 4.18 -0.32
C ARG A 55 5.86 3.97 0.15
N ALA A 56 5.19 2.89 -0.28
CA ALA A 56 3.85 2.54 0.19
C ALA A 56 3.80 2.34 1.71
N ARG A 57 4.87 1.79 2.28
CA ARG A 57 4.99 1.53 3.72
C ARG A 57 5.26 2.81 4.50
N TYR A 58 6.09 3.70 3.96
CA TYR A 58 6.53 4.91 4.67
C TYR A 58 5.66 6.14 4.44
N TYR A 59 4.73 6.10 3.49
CA TYR A 59 3.87 7.25 3.20
C TYR A 59 3.05 7.65 4.45
N CYS A 60 3.18 8.92 4.82
CA CYS A 60 2.38 9.56 5.84
C CYS A 60 1.78 10.82 5.22
N ARG A 61 0.45 10.93 5.20
CA ARG A 61 -0.22 12.09 4.59
C ARG A 61 0.21 13.41 5.25
N HIS A 62 0.45 13.43 6.55
CA HIS A 62 0.84 14.65 7.25
C HIS A 62 2.26 15.12 6.89
N CYS A 63 3.18 14.20 6.60
CA CYS A 63 4.57 14.55 6.29
C CYS A 63 4.86 14.63 4.79
N HIS A 64 4.18 13.83 3.98
CA HIS A 64 4.60 13.54 2.60
C HIS A 64 3.57 13.96 1.54
N CYS A 65 2.48 14.66 1.88
CA CYS A 65 1.45 15.03 0.91
C CYS A 65 1.92 16.00 -0.19
N GLU A 66 2.95 16.79 0.05
CA GLU A 66 3.50 17.77 -0.91
C GLU A 66 4.91 17.36 -1.40
N GLN A 67 5.42 16.23 -0.94
CA GLN A 67 6.75 15.77 -1.28
C GLN A 67 6.75 14.96 -2.58
N LYS A 68 7.86 15.04 -3.30
CA LYS A 68 8.09 14.14 -4.44
C LYS A 68 8.21 12.69 -3.96
N PRO A 69 7.75 11.69 -4.72
CA PRO A 69 7.80 10.28 -4.33
C PRO A 69 9.19 9.80 -3.90
N GLU A 70 10.24 10.29 -4.55
CA GLU A 70 11.64 9.92 -4.29
C GLU A 70 12.15 10.42 -2.92
N SER A 71 11.46 11.39 -2.33
CA SER A 71 11.78 11.94 -1.00
C SER A 71 11.12 11.17 0.15
N ILE A 72 10.17 10.26 -0.16
CA ILE A 72 9.43 9.51 0.86
C ILE A 72 10.37 8.55 1.58
N ARG A 73 10.54 8.77 2.88
CA ARG A 73 11.32 7.93 3.80
C ARG A 73 10.55 7.72 5.10
N LYS A 74 11.06 6.87 5.99
CA LYS A 74 10.47 6.67 7.32
C LYS A 74 10.44 8.01 8.08
N CYS A 75 9.24 8.42 8.52
CA CYS A 75 9.04 9.64 9.32
C CYS A 75 8.71 9.31 10.79
N SER A 76 8.73 10.29 11.68
CA SER A 76 8.39 10.13 13.10
C SER A 76 6.92 9.73 13.34
N HIS A 77 6.03 10.10 12.42
CA HIS A 77 4.61 9.73 12.46
C HIS A 77 4.34 8.31 11.93
N TYR A 78 5.34 7.65 11.35
CA TYR A 78 5.20 6.26 10.91
C TYR A 78 5.08 5.36 12.16
N ARG A 79 3.91 4.75 12.32
CA ARG A 79 3.66 3.74 13.36
C ARG A 79 3.77 2.33 12.77
N MET A 80 4.61 1.50 13.38
CA MET A 80 4.60 0.05 13.16
C MET A 80 3.46 -0.58 13.97
N GLU A 81 2.22 -0.20 13.69
CA GLU A 81 1.04 -0.87 14.27
C GLU A 81 0.36 -1.72 13.22
#